data_AF-A0A7C5D417-F1
#
_entry.id   AF-A0A7C5D417-F1
#
_cell.length_a   1.000
_cell.length_b   1.000
_cell.length_c   1.000
_cell.angle_alpha   90.00
_cell.angle_beta   90.00
_cell.angle_gamma   90.00
#
_symmetry.space_group_name_H-M   'P 1'
#
loop_
_entity.id
_entity.type
_entity.pdbx_description
1 polymer ?
#
loop_
_entity_poly.entity_id
_entity_poly.type
_entity_poly.pdbx_seq_one_letter_code
_entity_poly.pdbx_strand_id
1 'polypeptide(L)'
;MIVAVNEITKHPKIISDADEIIYVQDKRKNELKSIVIPASYEPYLHDALKEIEYQMWLKRNKGLLNSEHPEILENVVKDIEDKI
;
A
#
# COMPACT_ATOMS: atom_id res chain seq x y z
N MET A 1 -12.50 -0.27 14.09
CA MET A 1 -13.02 -1.26 15.07
C MET A 1 -12.09 -2.47 15.27
N ILE A 2 -12.03 -3.10 16.46
CA ILE A 2 -11.31 -4.39 16.69
C ILE A 2 -12.33 -5.53 16.82
N VAL A 3 -12.16 -6.62 16.07
CA VAL A 3 -13.08 -7.77 16.02
C VAL A 3 -12.30 -9.06 16.23
N ALA A 4 -12.89 -10.00 16.97
CA ALA A 4 -12.28 -11.32 17.14
C ALA A 4 -12.51 -12.23 15.93
N VAL A 5 -11.54 -13.09 15.61
CA VAL A 5 -11.68 -14.10 14.53
C VAL A 5 -12.95 -14.94 14.67
N ASN A 6 -13.30 -15.35 15.90
CA ASN A 6 -14.50 -16.17 16.16
C ASN A 6 -15.82 -15.38 16.06
N GLU A 7 -15.81 -14.06 16.22
CA GLU A 7 -16.98 -13.20 16.03
C GLU A 7 -17.34 -13.09 14.55
N ILE A 8 -16.32 -13.03 13.68
CA ILE A 8 -16.50 -13.04 12.21
C ILE A 8 -17.18 -14.32 11.75
N THR A 9 -16.76 -15.47 12.26
CA THR A 9 -17.36 -16.77 11.89
C THR A 9 -18.84 -16.85 12.31
N LYS A 10 -19.20 -16.23 13.44
CA LYS A 10 -20.59 -16.19 13.94
C LYS A 10 -21.45 -15.13 13.26
N HIS A 11 -20.83 -14.01 12.89
CA HIS A 11 -21.51 -12.86 12.29
C HIS A 11 -20.72 -12.36 11.08
N PRO A 12 -20.79 -13.04 9.92
CA PRO A 12 -20.04 -12.66 8.73
C PRO A 12 -20.35 -11.25 8.22
N LYS A 13 -21.56 -10.75 8.53
CA LYS A 13 -22.00 -9.40 8.20
C LYS A 13 -21.09 -8.28 8.72
N ILE A 14 -20.33 -8.56 9.79
CA ILE A 14 -19.33 -7.62 10.32
C ILE A 14 -18.31 -7.23 9.24
N ILE A 15 -18.01 -8.12 8.29
CA ILE A 15 -17.11 -7.82 7.17
C ILE A 15 -17.87 -7.20 5.99
N SER A 16 -19.04 -7.72 5.64
CA SER A 16 -19.76 -7.27 4.43
C SER A 16 -20.30 -5.84 4.55
N ASP A 17 -20.67 -5.43 5.76
CA ASP A 17 -21.33 -4.15 6.03
C ASP A 17 -20.33 -3.16 6.68
N ALA A 18 -19.02 -3.43 6.56
CA ALA A 18 -17.98 -2.64 7.16
C ALA A 18 -17.77 -1.33 6.40
N ASP A 19 -18.13 -0.21 7.03
CA ASP A 19 -17.83 1.14 6.52
C ASP A 19 -16.53 1.73 7.08
N GLU A 20 -15.91 1.04 8.04
CA GLU A 20 -14.66 1.44 8.70
C GLU A 20 -13.59 0.35 8.63
N ILE A 21 -12.34 0.70 8.93
CA ILE A 21 -11.23 -0.26 9.00
C ILE A 21 -11.41 -1.18 10.21
N ILE A 22 -11.32 -2.50 9.96
CA ILE A 22 -11.48 -3.54 10.97
C ILE A 22 -10.15 -4.23 11.22
N TYR A 23 -9.75 -4.28 12.50
CA TYR A 23 -8.60 -5.03 12.97
C TYR A 23 -9.07 -6.38 13.49
N VAL A 24 -8.63 -7.46 12.85
CA VAL A 24 -9.01 -8.83 13.20
C VAL A 24 -7.97 -9.43 14.12
N GLN A 25 -8.38 -9.78 15.34
CA GLN A 25 -7.48 -10.27 16.38
C GLN A 25 -7.84 -11.70 16.81
N ASP A 26 -6.82 -12.55 17.00
CA ASP A 26 -6.95 -13.74 17.82
C ASP A 26 -6.86 -13.33 19.31
N LYS A 27 -8.02 -13.13 19.94
CA LYS A 27 -8.11 -12.73 21.35
C LYS A 27 -7.44 -13.72 22.32
N ARG A 28 -7.27 -15.00 21.95
CA ARG A 28 -6.63 -16.00 22.83
C ARG A 28 -5.12 -15.81 22.90
N LYS A 29 -4.52 -15.42 21.77
CA LYS A 29 -3.07 -15.18 21.63
C LYS A 29 -2.70 -13.70 21.73
N ASN A 30 -3.69 -12.82 21.85
CA ASN A 30 -3.55 -11.37 21.76
C ASN A 30 -2.82 -10.92 20.47
N GLU A 31 -3.06 -11.62 19.36
CA GLU A 31 -2.30 -11.46 18.12
C GLU A 31 -3.17 -10.85 17.02
N LEU A 32 -2.70 -9.78 16.38
CA LEU A 32 -3.36 -9.21 15.20
C LEU A 32 -3.14 -10.16 14.01
N LYS A 33 -4.23 -10.62 13.41
CA LYS A 33 -4.20 -11.58 12.29
C LYS A 33 -4.41 -10.92 10.93
N SER A 34 -5.27 -9.91 10.87
CA SER A 34 -5.57 -9.23 9.61
C SER A 34 -6.08 -7.81 9.84
N ILE A 35 -5.97 -6.99 8.81
CA ILE A 35 -6.63 -5.68 8.71
C ILE A 35 -7.53 -5.77 7.48
N VAL A 36 -8.83 -5.53 7.67
CA VAL A 36 -9.81 -5.46 6.60
C VAL A 36 -10.10 -3.99 6.34
N ILE A 37 -9.89 -3.58 5.10
CA ILE A 37 -10.14 -2.22 4.64
C ILE A 37 -11.33 -2.28 3.66
N PRO A 38 -12.37 -1.46 3.85
CA PRO A 38 -13.49 -1.42 2.92
C PRO A 38 -13.04 -1.02 1.51
N ALA A 39 -13.67 -1.60 0.48
CA ALA A 39 -13.31 -1.34 -0.91
C ALA A 39 -13.47 0.13 -1.33
N SER A 40 -14.32 0.91 -0.63
CA SER A 40 -14.46 2.36 -0.82
C SER A 40 -13.14 3.13 -0.61
N TYR A 41 -12.18 2.54 0.11
CA TYR A 41 -10.86 3.12 0.32
C TYR A 41 -9.85 2.79 -0.78
N GLU A 42 -10.18 1.88 -1.72
CA GLU A 42 -9.27 1.45 -2.79
C GLU A 42 -8.66 2.63 -3.57
N PRO A 43 -9.42 3.66 -4.02
CA PRO A 43 -8.82 4.76 -4.78
C PRO A 43 -7.74 5.50 -3.98
N TYR A 44 -8.00 5.73 -2.70
CA TYR A 44 -7.06 6.43 -1.81
C TYR A 44 -5.82 5.58 -1.53
N LEU A 45 -5.98 4.26 -1.38
CA LEU A 45 -4.85 3.35 -1.21
C LEU A 45 -3.98 3.31 -2.47
N HIS A 46 -4.59 3.30 -3.65
CA HIS A 46 -3.85 3.29 -4.92
C HIS A 46 -2.99 4.56 -5.09
N ASP A 47 -3.57 5.73 -4.82
CA ASP A 47 -2.86 7.00 -4.92
C ASP A 47 -1.74 7.10 -3.88
N ALA A 48 -2.01 6.66 -2.64
CA ALA A 48 -1.00 6.64 -1.59
C ALA A 48 0.16 5.68 -1.92
N LEU A 49 -0.12 4.51 -2.49
CA LEU A 49 0.90 3.55 -2.89
C LEU A 49 1.79 4.10 -4.02
N LYS A 50 1.19 4.74 -5.03
CA LYS A 50 1.94 5.43 -6.09
C LYS A 50 2.86 6.50 -5.54
N GLU A 51 2.37 7.32 -4.61
CA GLU A 51 3.16 8.38 -4.00
C GLU A 51 4.32 7.79 -3.19
N ILE A 52 4.08 6.74 -2.39
CA ILE A 52 5.13 6.05 -1.65
C ILE A 52 6.21 5.52 -2.60
N GLU A 53 5.80 4.85 -3.69
CA GLU A 53 6.72 4.33 -4.70
C GLU A 53 7.55 5.44 -5.34
N TYR A 54 6.90 6.55 -5.71
CA TYR A 54 7.56 7.72 -6.26
C TYR A 54 8.59 8.31 -5.29
N GLN A 55 8.24 8.50 -4.02
CA GLN A 55 9.16 9.00 -3.00
C GLN A 55 10.34 8.04 -2.75
N MET A 56 10.08 6.74 -2.77
CA MET A 56 11.14 5.72 -2.69
C MET A 56 12.08 5.78 -3.89
N TRP A 57 11.52 5.94 -5.09
CA TRP A 57 12.30 6.12 -6.32
C TRP A 57 13.14 7.39 -6.25
N LEU A 58 12.56 8.54 -5.89
CA LEU A 58 13.29 9.79 -5.71
C LEU A 58 14.46 9.64 -4.75
N LYS A 59 14.24 8.98 -3.59
CA LYS A 59 15.29 8.75 -2.60
C LYS A 59 16.43 7.89 -3.16
N ARG A 60 16.13 6.84 -3.93
CA ARG A 60 17.13 5.98 -4.58
C ARG A 60 17.90 6.71 -5.68
N ASN A 61 17.23 7.58 -6.42
CA ASN A 61 17.77 8.24 -7.61
C ASN A 61 18.26 9.68 -7.36
N LYS A 62 18.22 10.16 -6.11
CA LYS A 62 18.63 11.51 -5.73
C LYS A 62 20.06 11.86 -6.19
N GLY A 63 20.97 10.88 -6.20
CA GLY A 63 22.33 11.07 -6.71
C GLY A 63 22.41 11.25 -8.23
N LEU A 64 21.52 10.61 -8.99
CA LEU A 64 21.41 10.77 -10.45
C LEU A 64 20.73 12.09 -10.81
N LEU A 65 19.67 12.45 -10.10
CA LEU A 65 18.92 13.70 -10.31
C LEU A 65 19.73 14.95 -9.96
N ASN A 66 20.67 14.84 -9.02
CA ASN A 66 21.57 15.93 -8.64
C ASN A 66 22.89 15.93 -9.43
N SER A 67 23.07 15.01 -10.38
CA SER A 67 24.27 15.00 -11.22
C SER A 67 24.18 16.13 -12.25
N GLU A 68 25.23 16.94 -12.38
CA GLU A 68 25.31 18.03 -13.38
C GLU A 68 25.54 17.51 -14.82
N HIS A 69 25.34 16.21 -15.04
CA HIS A 69 25.55 15.53 -16.32
C HIS A 69 24.20 15.02 -16.89
N PRO A 70 23.45 15.87 -17.61
CA PRO A 70 22.11 15.56 -18.12
C PRO A 70 22.05 14.34 -19.05
N GLU A 71 23.17 14.01 -19.69
CA GLU A 71 23.35 12.83 -20.54
C GLU A 71 23.21 11.48 -19.80
N ILE A 72 23.30 11.46 -18.46
CA ILE A 72 22.98 10.27 -17.66
C ILE A 72 21.47 10.04 -17.58
N LEU A 73 20.66 11.10 -17.53
CA LEU A 73 19.20 11.00 -17.46
C LEU A 73 18.59 10.58 -18.80
N GLU A 74 19.15 11.06 -19.92
CA GLU A 74 18.72 10.63 -21.27
C GLU A 74 18.86 9.11 -21.47
N ASN A 75 19.96 8.52 -21.01
CA ASN A 75 20.16 7.07 -21.13
C ASN A 75 19.19 6.27 -20.24
N VAL A 76 18.87 6.75 -19.04
CA VAL A 76 17.91 6.08 -18.14
C VAL A 76 16.48 6.13 -18.69
N VAL A 77 16.08 7.26 -19.29
CA VAL A 77 14.74 7.40 -19.91
C VAL A 77 14.63 6.47 -21.12
N LYS A 78 15.68 6.42 -21.95
CA LYS A 78 15.74 5.56 -23.13
C LYS A 78 15.68 4.06 -22.78
N ASP A 79 16.38 3.65 -21.72
CA ASP A 79 16.34 2.28 -21.20
C ASP A 79 14.96 1.86 -20.65
N ILE A 80 14.13 2.83 -20.23
CA ILE A 80 12.76 2.59 -19.78
C ILE A 80 11.82 2.48 -20.99
N GLU A 81 11.98 3.35 -21.99
CA GLU A 81 11.20 3.30 -23.24
C GLU A 81 11.42 2.01 -24.02
N ASP A 82 12.66 1.49 -24.06
CA ASP A 82 12.99 0.24 -24.77
C ASP A 82 12.47 -1.03 -24.06
N LYS A 83 11.93 -0.92 -22.84
CA LYS A 83 11.43 -2.06 -22.03
C LYS A 83 9.90 -2.13 -21.92
N ILE A 84 9.18 -1.19 -22.50
CA ILE A 84 7.70 -1.15 -22.56
C ILE A 84 7.25 -1.55 -23.97
#